data_AF-A0A5C3DYU2-F1
#
_entry.id   AF-A0A5C3DYU2-F1
#
_cell.length_a   1.000
_cell.length_b   1.000
_cell.length_c   1.000
_cell.angle_alpha   90.00
_cell.angle_beta   90.00
_cell.angle_gamma   90.00
#
_symmetry.space_group_name_H-M   'P 1'
#
loop_
_entity.id
_entity.type
_entity.pdbx_description
1 polymer ?
#
loop_
_entity_poly.entity_id
_entity_poly.type
_entity_poly.pdbx_seq_one_letter_code
_entity_poly.pdbx_strand_id
1 'polypeptide(L)'
;MRSSWLSTASAVFVCAAALANAAKLPAPLEQIHYDQAGNLVWNEEADVTKAVPSLGRPDFSSLELNDFAAAAVPAKQAVEDVLSETMKQAEDILTWTENEIERIEHKIEDAIAGTKQGVKDWIHTGKVFVDGLEFERLTHPSFPEYSLRLNTQQSESFCDKNVVQHSGYLDISDSKHLWFIFFESRSNPKDDPVVLWLNGGPGCSSSTGLLFELGPCRVTDEGRGVKNNPHSWNSKANLLFLDQPVDVGYSYSENDQVNNSPAAAEDVYAFLQLFFTKFPQYSKLPFTASGESYAGTYLPNIASTIYKKNKNLALARYSNPELAPKHINLDTVMIGNGLSSPQYQFPSVPEYACGADNKYALFEPDSPTCSTLTQQAATCKSLIESCQKYNSRLTCTPAALYCWSRLYGPAQETGKNLYDVRKTCDREKDGPLCYKDMEYIETLLNTPSIKKNLGVPESVKFQSCNMNINQAFLLQGDSMHDSAALLPELIEDNIRVLIYAGEADFMCNYMGNLEWMQNLETSYLDDFNNGTAKVWTVDGKKAGEVRKGGHGAGNVAFVRVLEAGHMVPYDQPAAAEDMINRWLANKPLA
;
A
#
# COMPACT_ATOMS: atom_id res chain seq x y z
N MET A 1 -8.58 12.88 43.26
CA MET A 1 -7.44 13.66 42.70
C MET A 1 -6.17 12.84 42.87
N ARG A 2 -5.42 12.68 41.76
CA ARG A 2 -4.05 12.11 41.62
C ARG A 2 -3.94 10.58 41.82
N SER A 3 -3.28 9.79 40.96
CA SER A 3 -2.51 10.04 39.72
C SER A 3 -2.00 8.69 39.19
N SER A 4 -2.29 8.23 37.96
CA SER A 4 -1.56 8.47 36.70
C SER A 4 -0.04 8.20 36.65
N TRP A 5 0.56 7.50 37.62
CA TRP A 5 2.03 7.30 37.68
C TRP A 5 2.54 5.87 37.43
N LEU A 6 1.65 4.91 37.12
CA LEU A 6 2.05 3.50 36.95
C LEU A 6 2.17 3.03 35.49
N SER A 7 1.78 3.84 34.49
CA SER A 7 1.85 3.45 33.07
C SER A 7 3.05 4.02 32.31
N THR A 8 3.72 5.05 32.83
CA THR A 8 4.90 5.65 32.20
C THR A 8 6.21 4.99 32.63
N ALA A 9 6.27 4.40 33.84
CA ALA A 9 7.47 3.74 34.34
C ALA A 9 7.80 2.45 33.56
N SER A 10 6.79 1.68 33.15
CA SER A 10 6.99 0.42 32.41
C SER A 10 7.52 0.62 30.99
N ALA A 11 7.17 1.74 30.34
CA ALA A 11 7.62 2.04 28.97
C ALA A 11 9.08 2.55 28.92
N VAL A 12 9.51 3.29 29.94
CA VAL A 12 10.88 3.84 30.02
C VAL A 12 11.91 2.75 30.35
N PHE A 13 11.54 1.76 31.16
CA PHE A 13 12.43 0.62 31.48
C PHE A 13 12.68 -0.32 30.28
N VAL A 14 11.68 -0.48 29.41
CA VAL A 14 11.82 -1.28 28.17
C VAL A 14 12.74 -0.58 27.15
N CYS A 15 12.68 0.75 27.04
CA CYS A 15 13.50 1.51 26.09
C CYS A 15 14.99 1.63 26.47
N ALA A 16 15.33 1.72 27.76
CA ALA A 16 16.74 1.85 28.18
C ALA A 16 17.51 0.51 28.09
N ALA A 17 16.83 -0.63 28.30
CA ALA A 17 17.42 -1.97 28.17
C ALA A 17 17.81 -2.31 26.72
N ALA A 18 17.08 -1.77 25.74
CA ALA A 18 17.39 -1.92 24.32
C ALA A 18 18.65 -1.14 23.90
N LEU A 19 18.93 0.01 24.53
CA LEU A 19 20.06 0.88 24.14
C LEU A 19 21.42 0.46 24.72
N ALA A 20 21.46 -0.24 25.86
CA ALA A 20 22.72 -0.68 26.46
C ALA A 20 23.24 -2.03 25.92
N ASN A 21 22.37 -2.87 25.34
CA ASN A 21 22.76 -4.16 24.76
C ASN A 21 23.41 -4.03 23.37
N ALA A 22 23.39 -2.84 22.77
CA ALA A 22 24.10 -2.55 21.52
C ALA A 22 25.64 -2.52 21.67
N ALA A 23 26.17 -2.54 22.90
CA ALA A 23 27.61 -2.37 23.17
C ALA A 23 28.40 -3.69 23.39
N LYS A 24 27.82 -4.87 23.18
CA LYS A 24 28.53 -6.16 23.39
C LYS A 24 28.20 -7.24 22.35
N LEU A 25 28.53 -6.99 21.08
CA LEU A 25 28.75 -8.04 20.08
C LEU A 25 30.24 -8.02 19.64
N PRO A 26 30.99 -9.14 19.68
CA PRO A 26 32.29 -9.29 18.99
C PRO A 26 32.07 -10.00 17.63
N ALA A 27 32.76 -9.79 16.50
CA ALA A 27 33.77 -8.87 15.93
C ALA A 27 33.92 -9.29 14.42
N PRO A 28 34.67 -8.59 13.54
CA PRO A 28 35.24 -7.25 13.61
C PRO A 28 34.54 -6.25 12.66
N LEU A 29 34.56 -4.98 13.03
CA LEU A 29 34.26 -3.86 12.15
C LEU A 29 35.29 -3.81 11.00
N GLU A 30 34.83 -3.76 9.75
CA GLU A 30 35.65 -3.21 8.67
C GLU A 30 36.08 -1.79 9.10
N GLN A 31 37.40 -1.57 9.19
CA GLN A 31 37.91 -0.25 9.51
C GLN A 31 37.61 0.67 8.33
N ILE A 32 36.81 1.70 8.60
CA ILE A 32 36.50 2.76 7.64
C ILE A 32 37.80 3.54 7.40
N HIS A 33 38.27 3.55 6.16
CA HIS A 33 39.45 4.31 5.74
C HIS A 33 39.03 5.60 5.05
N TYR A 34 39.58 6.71 5.53
CA TYR A 34 39.47 8.04 4.91
C TYR A 34 40.81 8.38 4.25
N ASP A 35 40.78 8.93 3.05
CA ASP A 35 41.97 9.50 2.43
C ASP A 35 42.40 10.81 3.14
N GLN A 36 43.56 11.35 2.77
CA GLN A 36 44.06 12.59 3.37
C GLN A 36 43.20 13.83 3.04
N ALA A 37 42.20 13.71 2.16
CA ALA A 37 41.22 14.75 1.84
C ALA A 37 39.86 14.55 2.55
N GLY A 38 39.70 13.45 3.30
CA GLY A 38 38.49 13.16 4.08
C GLY A 38 37.40 12.38 3.32
N ASN A 39 37.71 11.79 2.16
CA ASN A 39 36.76 10.94 1.43
C ASN A 39 36.87 9.48 1.87
N LEU A 40 35.71 8.79 1.93
CA LEU A 40 35.64 7.35 2.17
C LEU A 40 36.14 6.56 0.95
N VAL A 41 37.01 5.58 1.17
CA VAL A 41 37.52 4.68 0.10
C VAL A 41 37.32 3.21 0.50
N TRP A 42 36.78 2.41 -0.42
CA TRP A 42 36.55 0.96 -0.24
C TRP A 42 37.73 0.13 -0.79
N ASN A 43 38.09 -0.97 -0.12
CA ASN A 43 39.20 -1.84 -0.51
C ASN A 43 38.73 -2.84 -1.59
N GLU A 44 39.44 -2.94 -2.72
CA GLU A 44 38.99 -3.71 -3.91
C GLU A 44 39.25 -5.23 -3.87
N GLU A 45 39.64 -5.83 -2.75
CA GLU A 45 39.99 -7.26 -2.72
C GLU A 45 39.21 -8.06 -1.66
N ALA A 46 37.96 -8.45 -1.97
CA ALA A 46 37.28 -9.57 -1.31
C ALA A 46 36.35 -10.29 -2.30
N ASP A 47 36.65 -11.56 -2.57
CA ASP A 47 35.97 -12.47 -3.50
C ASP A 47 34.56 -12.85 -2.99
N VAL A 48 33.51 -12.29 -3.59
CA VAL A 48 32.10 -12.50 -3.24
C VAL A 48 31.49 -13.61 -4.08
N THR A 49 31.92 -14.87 -3.89
CA THR A 49 31.29 -16.01 -4.60
C THR A 49 30.97 -17.24 -3.76
N LYS A 50 31.12 -17.24 -2.43
CA LYS A 50 30.72 -18.39 -1.61
C LYS A 50 30.01 -18.03 -0.31
N ALA A 51 28.83 -18.64 -0.14
CA ALA A 51 27.98 -18.73 1.05
C ALA A 51 27.12 -17.50 1.41
N VAL A 52 25.94 -17.41 0.79
CA VAL A 52 24.79 -16.66 1.34
C VAL A 52 23.66 -17.67 1.61
N PRO A 53 23.39 -18.06 2.86
CA PRO A 53 22.14 -18.71 3.22
C PRO A 53 21.00 -17.70 3.06
N SER A 54 19.89 -18.09 2.42
CA SER A 54 18.69 -17.25 2.30
C SER A 54 18.04 -17.09 3.68
N LEU A 55 18.19 -15.90 4.29
CA LEU A 55 17.61 -15.58 5.60
C LEU A 55 16.18 -15.04 5.43
N GLY A 56 15.19 -15.93 5.51
CA GLY A 56 13.81 -15.56 5.77
C GLY A 56 13.59 -15.20 7.25
N ARG A 57 13.90 -13.94 7.63
CA ARG A 57 13.60 -13.22 8.91
C ARG A 57 14.04 -13.87 10.26
N PRO A 58 14.17 -13.07 11.36
CA PRO A 58 15.01 -13.39 12.52
C PRO A 58 14.33 -14.28 13.59
N ASP A 59 15.13 -15.16 14.19
CA ASP A 59 14.83 -16.00 15.36
C ASP A 59 15.12 -15.23 16.68
N PHE A 60 14.13 -15.16 17.58
CA PHE A 60 14.20 -14.45 18.87
C PHE A 60 13.93 -15.36 20.09
N SER A 61 14.20 -16.66 19.96
CA SER A 61 13.96 -17.66 21.01
C SER A 61 14.83 -17.54 22.29
N SER A 62 15.75 -16.57 22.39
CA SER A 62 16.84 -16.56 23.40
C SER A 62 16.85 -15.42 24.43
N LEU A 63 15.76 -14.67 24.64
CA LEU A 63 15.71 -13.59 25.66
C LEU A 63 15.06 -14.04 26.98
N GLU A 64 15.86 -14.20 28.06
CA GLU A 64 15.39 -14.44 29.44
C GLU A 64 15.52 -13.18 30.34
N LEU A 65 14.56 -12.96 31.27
CA LEU A 65 14.19 -11.64 31.84
C LEU A 65 14.38 -11.46 33.37
N ASN A 66 15.29 -12.15 34.06
CA ASN A 66 15.27 -12.20 35.54
C ASN A 66 16.23 -11.28 36.33
N ASP A 67 17.18 -10.56 35.74
CA ASP A 67 18.24 -9.87 36.52
C ASP A 67 18.07 -8.34 36.75
N PHE A 68 16.87 -7.78 36.52
CA PHE A 68 16.67 -6.32 36.43
C PHE A 68 16.45 -5.52 37.73
N ALA A 69 16.73 -6.08 38.92
CA ALA A 69 16.19 -5.51 40.17
C ALA A 69 17.08 -4.47 40.92
N ALA A 70 18.27 -4.07 40.46
CA ALA A 70 19.17 -3.27 41.30
C ALA A 70 19.98 -2.18 40.57
N ALA A 71 19.36 -1.03 40.26
CA ALA A 71 19.98 0.32 40.30
C ALA A 71 19.08 1.35 39.57
N ALA A 72 18.65 2.40 40.26
CA ALA A 72 17.92 3.52 39.68
C ALA A 72 18.37 4.86 40.31
N VAL A 73 18.14 5.96 39.56
CA VAL A 73 18.22 7.43 39.87
C VAL A 73 19.36 8.16 39.13
N PRO A 74 19.18 9.36 38.50
CA PRO A 74 17.98 10.20 38.24
C PRO A 74 17.80 10.70 36.76
N ALA A 75 16.56 10.80 36.24
CA ALA A 75 16.24 11.40 34.93
C ALA A 75 14.89 12.17 34.92
N LYS A 76 14.86 13.34 35.57
CA LYS A 76 13.65 14.20 35.63
C LYS A 76 13.79 15.51 34.85
N GLN A 77 15.02 15.96 34.56
CA GLN A 77 15.26 17.23 33.88
C GLN A 77 15.14 17.13 32.34
N ALA A 78 15.51 15.99 31.75
CA ALA A 78 15.57 15.82 30.29
C ALA A 78 14.20 15.72 29.59
N VAL A 79 13.13 15.50 30.36
CA VAL A 79 11.77 15.31 29.81
C VAL A 79 11.06 16.65 29.57
N GLU A 80 11.41 17.69 30.33
CA GLU A 80 10.77 19.01 30.17
C GLU A 80 11.30 19.78 28.95
N ASP A 81 12.57 19.58 28.58
CA ASP A 81 13.19 20.29 27.45
C ASP A 81 12.64 19.82 26.09
N VAL A 82 12.43 18.50 25.92
CA VAL A 82 11.96 17.89 24.66
C VAL A 82 10.50 18.27 24.34
N LEU A 83 9.65 18.40 25.36
CA LEU A 83 8.24 18.78 25.18
C LEU A 83 8.07 20.20 24.64
N SER A 84 9.00 21.11 24.97
CA SER A 84 8.95 22.50 24.50
C SER A 84 9.35 22.65 23.03
N GLU A 85 10.24 21.80 22.55
CA GLU A 85 10.78 21.85 21.19
C GLU A 85 9.80 21.23 20.17
N THR A 86 9.02 20.23 20.61
CA THR A 86 8.06 19.50 19.77
C THR A 86 6.80 20.32 19.45
N MET A 87 6.34 21.18 20.37
CA MET A 87 5.18 22.05 20.12
C MET A 87 5.49 23.17 19.13
N LYS A 88 6.76 23.59 19.04
CA LYS A 88 7.21 24.60 18.07
C LYS A 88 7.22 24.09 16.63
N GLN A 89 7.62 22.83 16.43
CA GLN A 89 7.62 22.20 15.10
C GLN A 89 6.21 21.98 14.53
N ALA A 90 5.19 21.82 15.37
CA ALA A 90 3.81 21.68 14.91
C ALA A 90 3.21 23.00 14.39
N GLU A 91 3.59 24.15 14.96
CA GLU A 91 3.21 25.48 14.45
C GLU A 91 4.00 25.85 13.18
N ASP A 92 5.24 25.39 13.04
CA ASP A 92 6.09 25.62 11.85
C ASP A 92 5.59 24.86 10.61
N ILE A 93 4.94 23.70 10.75
CA ILE A 93 4.38 22.92 9.61
C ILE A 93 3.10 23.57 9.05
N LEU A 94 2.23 24.08 9.93
CA LEU A 94 1.01 24.79 9.54
C LEU A 94 1.33 26.12 8.86
N THR A 95 2.31 26.85 9.37
CA THR A 95 2.80 28.09 8.73
C THR A 95 3.60 27.82 7.45
N TRP A 96 4.29 26.68 7.32
CA TRP A 96 4.93 26.27 6.07
C TRP A 96 3.90 26.00 4.95
N THR A 97 2.78 25.36 5.26
CA THR A 97 1.73 25.09 4.26
C THR A 97 1.01 26.35 3.80
N GLU A 98 0.81 27.33 4.67
CA GLU A 98 0.22 28.63 4.32
C GLU A 98 1.21 29.50 3.50
N ASN A 99 2.49 29.53 3.87
CA ASN A 99 3.52 30.28 3.16
C ASN A 99 3.82 29.72 1.75
N GLU A 100 3.71 28.41 1.54
CA GLU A 100 3.94 27.81 0.22
C GLU A 100 2.80 28.13 -0.75
N ILE A 101 1.55 28.26 -0.25
CA ILE A 101 0.40 28.69 -1.04
C ILE A 101 0.55 30.15 -1.48
N GLU A 102 0.93 31.07 -0.59
CA GLU A 102 1.21 32.47 -0.96
C GLU A 102 2.39 32.60 -1.95
N ARG A 103 3.43 31.77 -1.79
CA ARG A 103 4.59 31.77 -2.69
C ARG A 103 4.26 31.23 -4.09
N ILE A 104 3.32 30.29 -4.18
CA ILE A 104 2.77 29.78 -5.44
C ILE A 104 1.90 30.85 -6.11
N GLU A 105 1.06 31.57 -5.35
CA GLU A 105 0.23 32.66 -5.88
C GLU A 105 1.09 33.80 -6.45
N HIS A 106 2.15 34.22 -5.74
CA HIS A 106 3.01 35.32 -6.18
C HIS A 106 3.85 34.99 -7.43
N LYS A 107 4.25 33.71 -7.61
CA LYS A 107 4.91 33.23 -8.83
C LYS A 107 3.96 33.15 -10.02
N ILE A 108 2.68 32.88 -9.78
CA ILE A 108 1.65 32.83 -10.82
C ILE A 108 1.36 34.24 -11.36
N GLU A 109 1.33 35.27 -10.51
CA GLU A 109 1.12 36.66 -10.95
C GLU A 109 2.27 37.19 -11.83
N ASP A 110 3.52 36.90 -11.46
CA ASP A 110 4.70 37.28 -12.25
C ASP A 110 4.77 36.54 -13.60
N ALA A 111 4.28 35.30 -13.67
CA ALA A 111 4.18 34.53 -14.91
C ALA A 111 3.05 35.03 -15.84
N ILE A 112 1.96 35.58 -15.29
CA ILE A 112 0.81 36.07 -16.07
C ILE A 112 1.08 37.45 -16.69
N ALA A 113 1.98 38.26 -16.13
CA ALA A 113 2.36 39.56 -16.69
C ALA A 113 3.16 39.45 -18.01
N GLY A 114 3.72 38.27 -18.31
CA GLY A 114 4.51 37.99 -19.50
C GLY A 114 3.79 37.12 -20.53
N THR A 115 3.25 37.77 -21.57
CA THR A 115 2.95 37.22 -22.92
C THR A 115 1.63 36.48 -23.17
N LYS A 116 0.76 37.16 -23.95
CA LYS A 116 -0.43 36.63 -24.66
C LYS A 116 -0.11 35.60 -25.78
N GLN A 117 1.10 35.04 -25.81
CA GLN A 117 1.53 34.02 -26.78
C GLN A 117 1.65 32.62 -26.13
N GLY A 118 1.62 32.52 -24.79
CA GLY A 118 1.94 31.33 -23.99
C GLY A 118 0.83 30.29 -23.78
N VAL A 119 -0.31 30.39 -24.47
CA VAL A 119 -1.42 29.42 -24.29
C VAL A 119 -1.20 28.12 -25.08
N LYS A 120 -0.22 28.08 -26.00
CA LYS A 120 0.04 26.88 -26.84
C LYS A 120 1.14 25.93 -26.33
N ASP A 121 1.94 26.33 -25.33
CA ASP A 121 3.10 25.56 -24.83
C ASP A 121 3.00 25.32 -23.30
N TRP A 122 1.80 25.00 -22.78
CA TRP A 122 1.50 24.89 -21.34
C TRP A 122 2.11 23.67 -20.64
N ILE A 123 2.32 22.59 -21.40
CA ILE A 123 3.17 21.47 -21.02
C ILE A 123 4.45 21.66 -21.80
N HIS A 124 5.62 21.71 -21.15
CA HIS A 124 6.86 21.48 -21.88
C HIS A 124 6.89 20.00 -22.29
N THR A 125 6.21 19.65 -23.38
CA THR A 125 6.28 18.33 -23.99
C THR A 125 7.65 18.22 -24.63
N GLY A 126 8.59 17.68 -23.87
CA GLY A 126 9.96 17.46 -24.31
C GLY A 126 10.16 15.99 -24.66
N LYS A 127 11.10 15.72 -25.56
CA LYS A 127 11.69 14.39 -25.64
C LYS A 127 12.87 14.32 -24.68
N VAL A 128 12.91 13.31 -23.82
CA VAL A 128 14.05 13.04 -22.95
C VAL A 128 14.57 11.63 -23.19
N PHE A 129 15.88 11.45 -22.99
CA PHE A 129 16.54 10.15 -23.13
C PHE A 129 17.06 9.71 -21.77
N VAL A 130 16.69 8.50 -21.34
CA VAL A 130 17.20 7.87 -20.12
C VAL A 130 17.67 6.47 -20.47
N ASP A 131 18.95 6.16 -20.25
CA ASP A 131 19.59 4.90 -20.62
C ASP A 131 19.30 4.46 -22.07
N GLY A 132 19.29 5.44 -23.00
CA GLY A 132 19.05 5.21 -24.42
C GLY A 132 17.57 5.03 -24.82
N LEU A 133 16.64 5.09 -23.87
CA LEU A 133 15.20 5.06 -24.11
C LEU A 133 14.65 6.48 -24.27
N GLU A 134 13.83 6.69 -25.30
CA GLU A 134 13.15 7.96 -25.55
C GLU A 134 11.81 8.00 -24.81
N PHE A 135 11.55 9.10 -24.11
CA PHE A 135 10.28 9.38 -23.47
C PHE A 135 9.73 10.73 -23.90
N GLU A 136 8.41 10.84 -23.96
CA GLU A 136 7.73 12.12 -23.89
C GLU A 136 7.66 12.55 -22.42
N ARG A 137 8.21 13.72 -22.08
CA ARG A 137 8.18 14.29 -20.72
C ARG A 137 7.13 15.39 -20.64
N LEU A 138 6.33 15.37 -19.58
CA LEU A 138 5.29 16.34 -19.26
C LEU A 138 5.52 16.91 -17.85
N THR A 139 5.58 18.23 -17.71
CA THR A 139 5.70 18.92 -16.41
C THR A 139 4.44 19.73 -16.12
N HIS A 140 4.19 20.07 -14.85
CA HIS A 140 3.08 20.93 -14.45
C HIS A 140 3.54 22.06 -13.51
N PRO A 141 3.17 23.33 -13.75
CA PRO A 141 3.63 24.46 -12.92
C PRO A 141 3.30 24.36 -11.43
N SER A 142 2.14 23.80 -11.07
CA SER A 142 1.76 23.55 -9.67
C SER A 142 2.47 22.36 -9.01
N PHE A 143 3.16 21.55 -9.81
CA PHE A 143 3.97 20.42 -9.35
C PHE A 143 5.36 20.54 -9.98
N PRO A 144 6.12 21.61 -9.68
CA PRO A 144 7.36 21.93 -10.40
C PRO A 144 8.45 20.87 -10.21
N GLU A 145 8.42 20.16 -9.09
CA GLU A 145 9.29 19.03 -8.80
C GLU A 145 8.84 17.75 -9.51
N TYR A 146 7.65 17.68 -10.09
CA TYR A 146 7.12 16.44 -10.64
C TYR A 146 7.07 16.48 -12.17
N SER A 147 7.40 15.37 -12.82
CA SER A 147 7.19 15.21 -14.26
C SER A 147 6.74 13.80 -14.65
N LEU A 148 5.91 13.68 -15.67
CA LEU A 148 5.46 12.40 -16.21
C LEU A 148 6.26 12.09 -17.47
N ARG A 149 7.00 10.97 -17.47
CA ARG A 149 7.63 10.38 -18.66
C ARG A 149 6.73 9.29 -19.22
N LEU A 150 6.40 9.37 -20.50
CA LEU A 150 5.68 8.35 -21.24
C LEU A 150 6.59 7.67 -22.25
N ASN A 151 6.56 6.35 -22.28
CA ASN A 151 7.31 5.57 -23.26
C ASN A 151 6.75 5.79 -24.67
N THR A 152 7.59 6.30 -25.59
CA THR A 152 7.22 6.50 -27.01
C THR A 152 7.61 5.32 -27.89
N GLN A 153 8.41 4.38 -27.37
CA GLN A 153 9.00 3.27 -28.12
C GLN A 153 8.21 1.96 -28.01
N GLN A 154 6.99 2.02 -27.48
CA GLN A 154 6.14 0.85 -27.33
C GLN A 154 5.75 0.32 -28.72
N SER A 155 6.42 -0.73 -29.18
CA SER A 155 6.28 -1.24 -30.55
C SER A 155 5.10 -2.19 -30.69
N GLU A 156 4.77 -2.94 -29.64
CA GLU A 156 3.59 -3.81 -29.55
C GLU A 156 3.09 -3.87 -28.10
N SER A 157 1.80 -4.08 -27.90
CA SER A 157 1.28 -4.41 -26.57
C SER A 157 1.90 -5.73 -26.07
N PHE A 158 2.43 -5.75 -24.85
CA PHE A 158 3.10 -6.94 -24.31
C PHE A 158 2.10 -7.99 -23.76
N CYS A 159 0.84 -7.59 -23.53
CA CYS A 159 -0.12 -8.35 -22.72
C CYS A 159 -1.48 -8.53 -23.43
N ASP A 160 -2.09 -7.45 -23.89
CA ASP A 160 -3.38 -7.46 -24.59
C ASP A 160 -3.31 -6.60 -25.85
N LYS A 161 -3.18 -7.26 -27.00
CA LYS A 161 -2.94 -6.61 -28.30
C LYS A 161 -4.13 -5.80 -28.84
N ASN A 162 -5.30 -5.94 -28.22
CA ASN A 162 -6.54 -5.34 -28.72
C ASN A 162 -6.91 -4.04 -28.00
N VAL A 163 -6.16 -3.64 -26.97
CA VAL A 163 -6.40 -2.41 -26.21
C VAL A 163 -5.19 -1.49 -26.27
N VAL A 164 -5.44 -0.19 -26.14
CA VAL A 164 -4.36 0.78 -25.97
C VAL A 164 -3.72 0.55 -24.60
N GLN A 165 -2.39 0.58 -24.56
CA GLN A 165 -1.63 0.58 -23.32
C GLN A 165 -0.58 1.69 -23.34
N HIS A 166 -0.32 2.23 -22.15
CA HIS A 166 0.71 3.23 -21.90
C HIS A 166 1.52 2.82 -20.68
N SER A 167 2.85 2.92 -20.76
CA SER A 167 3.74 2.78 -19.61
C SER A 167 4.68 3.96 -19.51
N GLY A 168 5.26 4.16 -18.33
CA GLY A 168 6.14 5.28 -18.09
C GLY A 168 6.47 5.47 -16.62
N TYR A 169 6.92 6.67 -16.28
CA TYR A 169 7.34 7.05 -14.95
C TYR A 169 6.72 8.36 -14.51
N LEU A 170 6.34 8.46 -13.23
CA LEU A 170 6.33 9.74 -12.51
C LEU A 170 7.74 9.98 -11.95
N ASP A 171 8.36 11.06 -12.36
CA ASP A 171 9.58 11.58 -11.74
C ASP A 171 9.21 12.58 -10.66
N ILE A 172 9.87 12.49 -9.52
CA ILE A 172 9.78 13.42 -8.40
C ILE A 172 11.20 13.91 -8.13
N SER A 173 11.40 15.19 -8.40
CA SER A 173 12.69 15.80 -8.66
C SER A 173 13.50 14.96 -9.66
N ASP A 174 14.83 14.94 -9.52
CA ASP A 174 15.70 14.10 -10.33
C ASP A 174 15.98 12.72 -9.69
N SER A 175 15.42 12.44 -8.50
CA SER A 175 15.88 11.33 -7.64
C SER A 175 14.88 10.20 -7.39
N LYS A 176 13.58 10.38 -7.60
CA LYS A 176 12.56 9.31 -7.42
C LYS A 176 11.76 9.11 -8.71
N HIS A 177 11.54 7.86 -9.08
CA HIS A 177 10.83 7.50 -10.31
C HIS A 177 9.81 6.38 -10.02
N LEU A 178 8.52 6.68 -10.06
CA LEU A 178 7.44 5.70 -9.89
C LEU A 178 6.98 5.17 -11.25
N TRP A 179 7.14 3.87 -11.49
CA TRP A 179 6.72 3.22 -12.72
C TRP A 179 5.22 2.92 -12.71
N PHE A 180 4.57 3.08 -13.86
CA PHE A 180 3.18 2.70 -14.03
C PHE A 180 2.93 2.03 -15.39
N ILE A 181 1.81 1.32 -15.46
CA ILE A 181 1.24 0.84 -16.71
C ILE A 181 -0.29 0.94 -16.70
N PHE A 182 -0.83 1.40 -17.81
CA PHE A 182 -2.25 1.65 -18.03
C PHE A 182 -2.77 0.84 -19.21
N PHE A 183 -3.99 0.32 -19.09
CA PHE A 183 -4.72 -0.37 -20.15
C PHE A 183 -6.11 0.23 -20.31
N GLU A 184 -6.49 0.53 -21.54
CA GLU A 184 -7.86 0.92 -21.86
C GLU A 184 -8.85 -0.24 -21.57
N SER A 185 -10.10 0.14 -21.29
CA SER A 185 -11.21 -0.80 -21.21
C SER A 185 -11.38 -1.56 -22.54
N ARG A 186 -11.66 -2.87 -22.44
CA ARG A 186 -12.07 -3.72 -23.58
C ARG A 186 -13.48 -3.40 -24.09
N SER A 187 -14.30 -2.71 -23.29
CA SER A 187 -15.67 -2.33 -23.63
C SER A 187 -15.68 -0.95 -24.28
N ASN A 188 -15.74 0.12 -23.50
CA ASN A 188 -15.79 1.48 -24.02
C ASN A 188 -14.89 2.41 -23.20
N PRO A 189 -13.61 2.56 -23.57
CA PRO A 189 -12.64 3.31 -22.76
C PRO A 189 -12.98 4.79 -22.59
N LYS A 190 -13.88 5.35 -23.40
CA LYS A 190 -14.32 6.75 -23.29
C LYS A 190 -15.39 6.99 -22.23
N ASP A 191 -16.11 5.94 -21.83
CA ASP A 191 -17.25 6.02 -20.91
C ASP A 191 -17.05 5.14 -19.66
N ASP A 192 -16.21 4.11 -19.74
CA ASP A 192 -15.96 3.18 -18.64
C ASP A 192 -15.05 3.81 -17.55
N PRO A 193 -15.29 3.54 -16.25
CA PRO A 193 -14.52 4.12 -15.14
C PRO A 193 -13.01 3.86 -15.21
N VAL A 194 -12.25 4.70 -14.51
CA VAL A 194 -10.81 4.50 -14.30
C VAL A 194 -10.59 3.84 -12.95
N VAL A 195 -9.85 2.74 -12.94
CA VAL A 195 -9.53 1.96 -11.74
C VAL A 195 -8.01 1.99 -11.54
N LEU A 196 -7.56 2.61 -10.45
CA LEU A 196 -6.20 2.42 -9.96
C LEU A 196 -6.15 1.12 -9.16
N TRP A 197 -5.16 0.28 -9.43
CA TRP A 197 -4.84 -0.92 -8.66
C TRP A 197 -3.48 -0.80 -7.99
N LEU A 198 -3.46 -1.08 -6.68
CA LEU A 198 -2.26 -1.14 -5.85
C LEU A 198 -2.16 -2.49 -5.13
N ASN A 199 -1.06 -3.22 -5.33
CA ASN A 199 -0.72 -4.30 -4.40
C ASN A 199 -0.13 -3.73 -3.09
N GLY A 200 -0.01 -4.60 -2.08
CA GLY A 200 0.42 -4.23 -0.73
C GLY A 200 1.90 -4.52 -0.43
N GLY A 201 2.13 -5.41 0.55
CA GLY A 201 3.46 -5.74 1.07
C GLY A 201 3.62 -5.34 2.54
N PRO A 202 3.94 -4.06 2.88
CA PRO A 202 4.30 -2.96 1.98
C PRO A 202 5.56 -3.27 1.18
N GLY A 203 5.67 -2.70 -0.02
CA GLY A 203 6.84 -2.85 -0.89
C GLY A 203 6.69 -3.87 -2.03
N CYS A 204 5.47 -4.33 -2.34
CA CYS A 204 5.23 -5.28 -3.42
C CYS A 204 4.69 -4.59 -4.67
N SER A 205 5.17 -5.01 -5.85
CA SER A 205 4.80 -4.43 -7.14
C SER A 205 3.36 -4.71 -7.51
N SER A 206 2.71 -3.71 -8.10
CA SER A 206 1.36 -3.83 -8.69
C SER A 206 1.36 -4.67 -9.98
N SER A 207 2.54 -5.01 -10.50
CA SER A 207 2.69 -6.00 -11.56
C SER A 207 2.28 -7.41 -11.11
N THR A 208 2.22 -7.67 -9.80
CA THR A 208 1.60 -8.87 -9.21
C THR A 208 0.12 -8.94 -9.62
N GLY A 209 -0.67 -7.92 -9.30
CA GLY A 209 -2.07 -7.85 -9.71
C GLY A 209 -2.27 -7.89 -11.23
N LEU A 210 -1.33 -7.27 -11.96
CA LEU A 210 -1.34 -7.27 -13.42
C LEU A 210 -1.20 -8.67 -14.02
N LEU A 211 -0.24 -9.47 -13.57
CA LEU A 211 0.18 -10.70 -14.25
C LEU A 211 -0.21 -11.99 -13.53
N PHE A 212 -0.66 -11.91 -12.28
CA PHE A 212 -1.09 -13.06 -11.50
C PHE A 212 -2.61 -13.06 -11.28
N GLU A 213 -3.20 -11.88 -11.08
CA GLU A 213 -4.56 -11.78 -10.54
C GLU A 213 -5.59 -11.35 -11.59
N LEU A 214 -5.65 -10.05 -11.88
CA LEU A 214 -6.80 -9.37 -12.48
C LEU A 214 -6.47 -8.55 -13.73
N GLY A 215 -5.20 -8.42 -14.08
CA GLY A 215 -4.80 -7.71 -15.29
C GLY A 215 -5.16 -8.43 -16.58
N PRO A 216 -4.91 -7.80 -17.74
CA PRO A 216 -5.41 -8.25 -19.05
C PRO A 216 -4.83 -9.59 -19.51
N CYS A 217 -3.70 -10.01 -18.95
CA CYS A 217 -3.05 -11.27 -19.21
C CYS A 217 -2.48 -11.87 -17.92
N ARG A 218 -2.15 -13.16 -17.95
CA ARG A 218 -1.45 -13.87 -16.89
C ARG A 218 -0.12 -14.38 -17.37
N VAL A 219 0.89 -14.38 -16.50
CA VAL A 219 2.18 -15.02 -16.78
C VAL A 219 2.00 -16.53 -17.00
N THR A 220 2.73 -17.11 -17.94
CA THR A 220 2.72 -18.53 -18.26
C THR A 220 4.12 -19.04 -18.57
N ASP A 221 4.23 -20.35 -18.81
CA ASP A 221 5.42 -20.99 -19.36
C ASP A 221 6.68 -20.67 -18.54
N GLU A 222 6.54 -20.66 -17.21
CA GLU A 222 7.61 -20.34 -16.25
C GLU A 222 8.23 -18.95 -16.48
N GLY A 223 7.42 -17.97 -16.87
CA GLY A 223 7.88 -16.61 -17.14
C GLY A 223 8.35 -16.35 -18.57
N ARG A 224 8.18 -17.32 -19.48
CA ARG A 224 8.55 -17.17 -20.91
C ARG A 224 7.41 -16.64 -21.79
N GLY A 225 6.21 -16.49 -21.23
CA GLY A 225 5.05 -16.06 -21.99
C GLY A 225 3.97 -15.43 -21.12
N VAL A 226 2.95 -14.90 -21.80
CA VAL A 226 1.71 -14.44 -21.21
C VAL A 226 0.53 -15.00 -21.99
N LYS A 227 -0.59 -15.24 -21.30
CA LYS A 227 -1.88 -15.59 -21.91
C LYS A 227 -2.93 -14.56 -21.56
N ASN A 228 -3.87 -14.31 -22.47
CA ASN A 228 -5.00 -13.43 -22.19
C ASN A 228 -5.80 -13.92 -20.97
N ASN A 229 -6.20 -12.99 -20.10
CA ASN A 229 -7.08 -13.24 -18.97
C ASN A 229 -8.53 -12.89 -19.38
N PRO A 230 -9.43 -13.88 -19.54
CA PRO A 230 -10.81 -13.61 -19.93
C PRO A 230 -11.61 -12.87 -18.84
N HIS A 231 -11.19 -12.96 -17.58
CA HIS A 231 -11.83 -12.32 -16.42
C HIS A 231 -11.09 -11.07 -15.94
N SER A 232 -10.36 -10.41 -16.83
CA SER A 232 -9.64 -9.19 -16.45
C SER A 232 -10.62 -8.09 -16.05
N TRP A 233 -10.23 -7.31 -15.05
CA TRP A 233 -11.00 -6.14 -14.61
C TRP A 233 -11.08 -5.05 -15.68
N ASN A 234 -10.18 -5.06 -16.68
CA ASN A 234 -10.31 -4.17 -17.82
C ASN A 234 -11.42 -4.59 -18.81
N SER A 235 -12.27 -5.57 -18.47
CA SER A 235 -13.44 -5.90 -19.29
C SER A 235 -14.42 -4.73 -19.39
N LYS A 236 -14.54 -3.89 -18.35
CA LYS A 236 -15.37 -2.66 -18.31
C LYS A 236 -14.74 -1.53 -17.49
N ALA A 237 -13.41 -1.44 -17.47
CA ALA A 237 -12.69 -0.39 -16.79
C ALA A 237 -11.36 -0.06 -17.47
N ASN A 238 -10.98 1.21 -17.41
CA ASN A 238 -9.64 1.67 -17.74
C ASN A 238 -8.73 1.39 -16.54
N LEU A 239 -7.77 0.48 -16.67
CA LEU A 239 -7.06 -0.10 -15.54
C LEU A 239 -5.63 0.42 -15.44
N LEU A 240 -5.29 1.00 -14.29
CA LEU A 240 -4.00 1.63 -13.99
C LEU A 240 -3.29 0.88 -12.88
N PHE A 241 -2.13 0.30 -13.18
CA PHE A 241 -1.25 -0.32 -12.19
C PHE A 241 -0.09 0.62 -11.89
N LEU A 242 0.18 0.84 -10.61
CA LEU A 242 1.25 1.74 -10.16
C LEU A 242 2.17 1.02 -9.19
N ASP A 243 3.46 0.99 -9.48
CA ASP A 243 4.47 0.51 -8.54
C ASP A 243 4.79 1.63 -7.54
N GLN A 244 4.30 1.46 -6.32
CA GLN A 244 4.52 2.40 -5.22
C GLN A 244 4.71 1.64 -3.91
N PRO A 245 5.46 2.20 -2.94
CA PRO A 245 6.25 3.44 -3.01
C PRO A 245 7.48 3.34 -3.93
N VAL A 246 8.37 4.35 -3.91
CA VAL A 246 9.63 4.28 -4.65
C VAL A 246 10.48 3.07 -4.22
N ASP A 247 11.31 2.54 -5.12
CA ASP A 247 12.08 1.29 -4.99
C ASP A 247 11.26 -0.02 -4.99
N VAL A 248 9.99 0.04 -5.41
CA VAL A 248 9.13 -1.14 -5.59
C VAL A 248 9.04 -1.51 -7.08
N GLY A 249 9.22 -2.79 -7.41
CA GLY A 249 9.04 -3.28 -8.79
C GLY A 249 10.00 -2.60 -9.77
N TYR A 250 9.46 -1.82 -10.71
CA TYR A 250 10.25 -0.98 -11.61
C TYR A 250 10.44 0.46 -11.15
N SER A 251 9.81 0.86 -10.06
CA SER A 251 10.07 2.16 -9.43
C SER A 251 11.43 2.15 -8.75
N TYR A 252 12.17 3.25 -8.83
CA TYR A 252 13.53 3.35 -8.31
C TYR A 252 13.85 4.77 -7.85
N SER A 253 14.80 4.88 -6.93
CA SER A 253 15.37 6.14 -6.49
C SER A 253 16.90 6.10 -6.47
N GLU A 254 17.52 7.28 -6.44
CA GLU A 254 18.96 7.40 -6.25
C GLU A 254 19.36 7.41 -4.76
N ASN A 255 18.70 8.23 -3.94
CA ASN A 255 19.05 8.43 -2.52
C ASN A 255 17.85 8.67 -1.59
N ASP A 256 16.62 8.48 -2.07
CA ASP A 256 15.41 8.79 -1.31
C ASP A 256 14.72 7.54 -0.77
N GLN A 257 13.98 7.70 0.32
CA GLN A 257 13.16 6.60 0.86
C GLN A 257 11.79 7.11 1.28
N VAL A 258 10.76 6.37 0.89
CA VAL A 258 9.41 6.51 1.44
C VAL A 258 9.20 5.34 2.40
N ASN A 259 8.80 5.65 3.64
CA ASN A 259 8.71 4.66 4.71
C ASN A 259 7.40 4.73 5.51
N ASN A 260 6.41 5.50 5.06
CA ASN A 260 5.10 5.62 5.68
C ASN A 260 4.01 5.92 4.64
N SER A 261 2.77 5.54 4.95
CA SER A 261 1.63 5.62 4.03
C SER A 261 1.18 7.06 3.71
N PRO A 262 1.17 8.02 4.66
CA PRO A 262 0.85 9.42 4.35
C PRO A 262 1.78 10.06 3.30
N ALA A 263 3.10 9.82 3.39
CA ALA A 263 4.05 10.32 2.40
C ALA A 263 3.83 9.69 1.01
N ALA A 264 3.57 8.38 0.96
CA ALA A 264 3.25 7.70 -0.30
C ALA A 264 1.97 8.28 -0.95
N ALA A 265 0.99 8.70 -0.17
CA ALA A 265 -0.26 9.27 -0.67
C ALA A 265 -0.07 10.60 -1.43
N GLU A 266 0.86 11.45 -1.02
CA GLU A 266 1.17 12.71 -1.73
C GLU A 266 1.85 12.43 -3.09
N ASP A 267 2.77 11.46 -3.15
CA ASP A 267 3.43 11.04 -4.39
C ASP A 267 2.39 10.47 -5.39
N VAL A 268 1.46 9.64 -4.92
CA VAL A 268 0.36 9.10 -5.74
C VAL A 268 -0.61 10.19 -6.19
N TYR A 269 -0.92 11.18 -5.34
CA TYR A 269 -1.76 12.30 -5.74
C TYR A 269 -1.10 13.12 -6.87
N ALA A 270 0.18 13.44 -6.75
CA ALA A 270 0.93 14.15 -7.79
C ALA A 270 0.96 13.35 -9.10
N PHE A 271 1.13 12.03 -9.03
CA PHE A 271 1.03 11.15 -10.20
C PHE A 271 -0.31 11.30 -10.91
N LEU A 272 -1.42 11.17 -10.18
CA LEU A 272 -2.76 11.26 -10.74
C LEU A 272 -3.03 12.63 -11.38
N GLN A 273 -2.52 13.71 -10.78
CA GLN A 273 -2.63 15.07 -11.34
C GLN A 273 -1.96 15.20 -12.71
N LEU A 274 -0.74 14.66 -12.86
CA LEU A 274 -0.04 14.66 -14.15
C LEU A 274 -0.69 13.69 -15.14
N PHE A 275 -1.09 12.51 -14.69
CA PHE A 275 -1.75 11.50 -15.52
C PHE A 275 -3.04 12.04 -16.13
N PHE A 276 -3.94 12.61 -15.32
CA PHE A 276 -5.21 13.18 -15.79
C PHE A 276 -5.04 14.48 -16.58
N THR A 277 -3.93 15.20 -16.38
CA THR A 277 -3.55 16.33 -17.24
C THR A 277 -3.15 15.85 -18.63
N LYS A 278 -2.37 14.76 -18.72
CA LYS A 278 -1.94 14.17 -19.99
C LYS A 278 -3.08 13.47 -20.73
N PHE A 279 -3.97 12.82 -19.99
CA PHE A 279 -5.10 12.06 -20.52
C PHE A 279 -6.42 12.66 -20.05
N PRO A 280 -6.77 13.88 -20.51
CA PRO A 280 -7.95 14.60 -20.01
C PRO A 280 -9.26 13.88 -20.32
N GLN A 281 -9.30 12.98 -21.30
CA GLN A 281 -10.47 12.14 -21.58
C GLN A 281 -10.85 11.25 -20.38
N TYR A 282 -9.88 10.84 -19.55
CA TYR A 282 -10.12 10.00 -18.37
C TYR A 282 -10.44 10.81 -17.11
N SER A 283 -10.04 12.09 -17.07
CA SER A 283 -10.21 12.96 -15.89
C SER A 283 -11.66 13.20 -15.48
N LYS A 284 -12.61 13.03 -16.42
CA LYS A 284 -14.04 13.24 -16.19
C LYS A 284 -14.77 11.96 -15.77
N LEU A 285 -14.13 10.81 -15.91
CA LEU A 285 -14.74 9.51 -15.62
C LEU A 285 -14.73 9.25 -14.11
N PRO A 286 -15.65 8.43 -13.59
CA PRO A 286 -15.55 7.95 -12.21
C PRO A 286 -14.20 7.29 -11.97
N PHE A 287 -13.53 7.67 -10.89
CA PHE A 287 -12.23 7.13 -10.49
C PHE A 287 -12.39 6.26 -9.25
N THR A 288 -11.87 5.04 -9.32
CA THR A 288 -11.83 4.09 -8.22
C THR A 288 -10.40 3.89 -7.76
N ALA A 289 -10.13 4.19 -6.49
CA ALA A 289 -8.88 3.80 -5.84
C ALA A 289 -9.05 2.37 -5.29
N SER A 290 -8.32 1.41 -5.85
CA SER A 290 -8.44 0.00 -5.46
C SER A 290 -7.11 -0.69 -5.22
N GLY A 291 -7.16 -1.81 -4.51
CA GLY A 291 -5.98 -2.60 -4.20
C GLY A 291 -6.24 -3.65 -3.14
N GLU A 292 -5.18 -4.31 -2.70
CA GLU A 292 -5.28 -5.39 -1.73
C GLU A 292 -4.21 -5.37 -0.62
N SER A 293 -4.44 -6.16 0.43
CA SER A 293 -3.46 -6.40 1.48
C SER A 293 -3.07 -5.11 2.23
N TYR A 294 -1.78 -4.76 2.23
CA TYR A 294 -1.32 -3.49 2.80
C TYR A 294 -1.86 -2.24 2.08
N ALA A 295 -2.45 -2.39 0.88
CA ALA A 295 -3.23 -1.31 0.29
C ALA A 295 -4.45 -0.92 1.13
N GLY A 296 -4.88 -1.76 2.08
CA GLY A 296 -5.80 -1.37 3.14
C GLY A 296 -5.31 -0.19 3.99
N THR A 297 -3.99 -0.01 4.11
CA THR A 297 -3.37 1.16 4.75
C THR A 297 -3.17 2.29 3.73
N TYR A 298 -2.73 1.97 2.51
CA TYR A 298 -2.45 2.97 1.47
C TYR A 298 -3.70 3.71 1.00
N LEU A 299 -4.78 2.98 0.70
CA LEU A 299 -5.94 3.52 -0.01
C LEU A 299 -6.75 4.51 0.83
N PRO A 300 -6.98 4.32 2.14
CA PRO A 300 -7.59 5.37 2.96
C PRO A 300 -6.75 6.64 3.02
N ASN A 301 -5.42 6.53 3.09
CA ASN A 301 -4.51 7.69 3.04
C ASN A 301 -4.60 8.41 1.69
N ILE A 302 -4.49 7.67 0.58
CA ILE A 302 -4.59 8.21 -0.79
C ILE A 302 -5.95 8.87 -1.03
N ALA A 303 -7.04 8.20 -0.67
CA ALA A 303 -8.39 8.71 -0.84
C ALA A 303 -8.61 9.98 -0.01
N SER A 304 -8.15 10.01 1.25
CA SER A 304 -8.25 11.19 2.11
C SER A 304 -7.46 12.37 1.55
N THR A 305 -6.25 12.13 1.02
CA THR A 305 -5.47 13.17 0.33
C THR A 305 -6.21 13.71 -0.89
N ILE A 306 -6.71 12.85 -1.79
CA ILE A 306 -7.47 13.28 -2.97
C ILE A 306 -8.69 14.11 -2.55
N TYR A 307 -9.47 13.61 -1.58
CA TYR A 307 -10.68 14.27 -1.09
C TYR A 307 -10.39 15.67 -0.54
N LYS A 308 -9.41 15.82 0.35
CA LYS A 308 -9.02 17.12 0.93
C LYS A 308 -8.52 18.09 -0.14
N LYS A 309 -7.69 17.63 -1.07
CA LYS A 309 -7.16 18.48 -2.14
C LYS A 309 -8.27 18.90 -3.12
N ASN A 310 -9.24 18.03 -3.42
CA ASN A 310 -10.43 18.39 -4.20
C ASN A 310 -11.28 19.46 -3.50
N LYS A 311 -11.48 19.36 -2.18
CA LYS A 311 -12.21 20.37 -1.39
C LYS A 311 -11.49 21.72 -1.43
N ASN A 312 -10.18 21.73 -1.24
CA ASN A 312 -9.38 22.95 -1.31
C ASN A 312 -9.43 23.57 -2.72
N LEU A 313 -9.36 22.74 -3.77
CA LEU A 313 -9.48 23.18 -5.16
C LEU A 313 -10.82 23.87 -5.44
N ALA A 314 -11.92 23.39 -4.85
CA ALA A 314 -13.25 24.00 -5.01
C ALA A 314 -13.38 25.39 -4.36
N LEU A 315 -12.54 25.70 -3.38
CA LEU A 315 -12.51 27.00 -2.70
C LEU A 315 -11.52 27.99 -3.33
N ALA A 316 -10.48 27.48 -3.98
CA ALA A 316 -9.43 28.28 -4.58
C ALA A 316 -9.90 29.00 -5.85
N ARG A 317 -9.41 30.23 -6.05
CA ARG A 317 -9.68 31.03 -7.26
C ARG A 317 -8.44 31.07 -8.13
N TYR A 318 -8.35 30.14 -9.08
CA TYR A 318 -7.26 30.15 -10.05
C TYR A 318 -7.50 31.23 -11.10
N SER A 319 -6.56 32.17 -11.21
CA SER A 319 -6.54 33.22 -12.23
C SER A 319 -6.57 32.66 -13.65
N ASN A 320 -6.06 31.43 -13.84
CA ASN A 320 -6.16 30.68 -15.08
C ASN A 320 -6.67 29.24 -14.80
N PRO A 321 -7.93 28.92 -15.15
CA PRO A 321 -8.52 27.59 -14.96
C PRO A 321 -7.80 26.47 -15.71
N GLU A 322 -7.07 26.76 -16.79
CA GLU A 322 -6.33 25.75 -17.53
C GLU A 322 -5.10 25.25 -16.77
N LEU A 323 -4.47 26.12 -15.96
CA LEU A 323 -3.30 25.80 -15.11
C LEU A 323 -3.69 25.17 -13.76
N ALA A 324 -4.97 25.15 -13.42
CA ALA A 324 -5.43 24.66 -12.14
C ALA A 324 -5.23 23.14 -12.03
N PRO A 325 -4.84 22.62 -10.85
CA PRO A 325 -4.88 21.18 -10.59
C PRO A 325 -6.25 20.60 -10.95
N LYS A 326 -6.28 19.37 -11.43
CA LYS A 326 -7.52 18.71 -11.86
C LYS A 326 -8.29 18.20 -10.65
N HIS A 327 -9.60 18.41 -10.65
CA HIS A 327 -10.48 17.71 -9.73
C HIS A 327 -10.48 16.22 -10.12
N ILE A 328 -10.03 15.35 -9.22
CA ILE A 328 -10.06 13.90 -9.44
C ILE A 328 -11.45 13.40 -9.03
N ASN A 329 -12.21 12.83 -9.95
CA ASN A 329 -13.57 12.36 -9.69
C ASN A 329 -13.59 11.03 -8.91
N LEU A 330 -13.04 11.03 -7.69
CA LEU A 330 -13.02 9.87 -6.79
C LEU A 330 -14.46 9.44 -6.46
N ASP A 331 -14.89 8.32 -7.02
CA ASP A 331 -16.23 7.75 -6.83
C ASP A 331 -16.23 6.67 -5.75
N THR A 332 -15.19 5.82 -5.73
CA THR A 332 -15.14 4.70 -4.79
C THR A 332 -13.74 4.37 -4.29
N VAL A 333 -13.66 3.80 -3.08
CA VAL A 333 -12.49 3.09 -2.56
C VAL A 333 -12.81 1.60 -2.45
N MET A 334 -11.93 0.73 -2.98
CA MET A 334 -12.10 -0.71 -2.95
C MET A 334 -10.89 -1.41 -2.33
N ILE A 335 -11.10 -2.22 -1.30
CA ILE A 335 -10.01 -2.86 -0.56
C ILE A 335 -10.27 -4.37 -0.48
N GLY A 336 -9.41 -5.15 -1.12
CA GLY A 336 -9.40 -6.61 -1.05
C GLY A 336 -8.50 -7.11 0.07
N ASN A 337 -8.99 -7.99 0.94
CA ASN A 337 -8.19 -8.66 1.97
C ASN A 337 -7.23 -7.68 2.66
N GLY A 338 -7.74 -6.51 3.05
CA GLY A 338 -6.89 -5.39 3.46
C GLY A 338 -6.53 -5.39 4.93
N LEU A 339 -5.42 -4.76 5.30
CA LEU A 339 -5.14 -4.32 6.68
C LEU A 339 -5.49 -2.82 6.78
N SER A 340 -6.61 -2.48 7.41
CA SER A 340 -7.12 -1.09 7.47
C SER A 340 -7.29 -0.60 8.92
N SER A 341 -7.76 -1.48 9.82
CA SER A 341 -8.07 -1.17 11.21
C SER A 341 -7.52 -2.25 12.15
N PRO A 342 -6.22 -2.16 12.52
CA PRO A 342 -5.50 -3.23 13.20
C PRO A 342 -6.10 -3.60 14.57
N GLN A 343 -6.75 -2.66 15.27
CA GLN A 343 -7.36 -2.90 16.58
C GLN A 343 -8.53 -3.89 16.56
N TYR A 344 -9.15 -4.13 15.40
CA TYR A 344 -10.18 -5.15 15.20
C TYR A 344 -9.60 -6.40 14.52
N GLN A 345 -8.67 -6.19 13.58
CA GLN A 345 -8.16 -7.28 12.74
C GLN A 345 -7.20 -8.21 13.50
N PHE A 346 -6.25 -7.70 14.26
CA PHE A 346 -5.36 -8.59 15.04
C PHE A 346 -6.13 -9.40 16.09
N PRO A 347 -7.09 -8.83 16.83
CA PRO A 347 -7.92 -9.62 17.76
C PRO A 347 -8.83 -10.66 17.13
N SER A 348 -9.08 -10.61 15.81
CA SER A 348 -9.81 -11.66 15.09
C SER A 348 -8.97 -12.91 14.78
N VAL A 349 -7.63 -12.82 14.88
CA VAL A 349 -6.72 -13.92 14.52
C VAL A 349 -7.01 -15.20 15.32
N PRO A 350 -7.22 -15.17 16.66
CA PRO A 350 -7.58 -16.38 17.41
C PRO A 350 -8.91 -16.98 16.96
N GLU A 351 -9.93 -16.17 16.66
CA GLU A 351 -11.23 -16.67 16.18
C GLU A 351 -11.08 -17.38 14.83
N TYR A 352 -10.32 -16.80 13.91
CA TYR A 352 -10.05 -17.47 12.64
C TYR A 352 -9.21 -18.74 12.85
N ALA A 353 -8.14 -18.67 13.64
CA ALA A 353 -7.21 -19.79 13.83
C ALA A 353 -7.82 -20.98 14.57
N CYS A 354 -8.81 -20.74 15.44
CA CYS A 354 -9.28 -21.70 16.45
C CYS A 354 -10.81 -21.82 16.55
N GLY A 355 -11.58 -21.08 15.76
CA GLY A 355 -13.04 -21.08 15.85
C GLY A 355 -13.62 -22.45 15.48
N ALA A 356 -14.45 -23.03 16.36
CA ALA A 356 -15.04 -24.35 16.15
C ALA A 356 -15.91 -24.43 14.88
N ASP A 357 -16.58 -23.34 14.53
CA ASP A 357 -17.41 -23.23 13.33
C ASP A 357 -16.62 -22.77 12.09
N ASN A 358 -15.32 -22.46 12.25
CA ASN A 358 -14.47 -22.11 11.12
C ASN A 358 -13.88 -23.36 10.48
N LYS A 359 -14.40 -23.75 9.31
CA LYS A 359 -13.87 -24.87 8.50
C LYS A 359 -12.39 -24.73 8.11
N TYR A 360 -11.82 -23.53 8.25
CA TYR A 360 -10.43 -23.20 7.94
C TYR A 360 -9.56 -22.97 9.18
N ALA A 361 -10.05 -23.34 10.37
CA ALA A 361 -9.26 -23.29 11.59
C ALA A 361 -7.95 -24.09 11.44
N LEU A 362 -6.87 -23.55 11.99
CA LEU A 362 -5.53 -24.14 11.95
C LEU A 362 -5.25 -25.04 13.15
N PHE A 363 -5.97 -24.83 14.25
CA PHE A 363 -5.75 -25.49 15.52
C PHE A 363 -7.07 -25.93 16.13
N GLU A 364 -7.02 -27.00 16.94
CA GLU A 364 -8.16 -27.44 17.72
C GLU A 364 -8.58 -26.35 18.74
N PRO A 365 -9.88 -26.01 18.87
CA PRO A 365 -10.35 -24.89 19.68
C PRO A 365 -9.85 -24.90 21.14
N ASP A 366 -9.83 -26.07 21.78
CA ASP A 366 -9.43 -26.23 23.18
C ASP A 366 -7.91 -26.43 23.36
N SER A 367 -7.11 -26.24 22.32
CA SER A 367 -5.66 -26.43 22.39
C SER A 367 -4.96 -25.35 23.24
N PRO A 368 -3.80 -25.67 23.86
CA PRO A 368 -2.97 -24.68 24.54
C PRO A 368 -2.54 -23.52 23.63
N THR A 369 -2.35 -23.78 22.33
CA THR A 369 -2.04 -22.77 21.32
C THR A 369 -3.17 -21.73 21.21
N CYS A 370 -4.43 -22.17 21.11
CA CYS A 370 -5.58 -21.28 21.02
C CYS A 370 -5.80 -20.44 22.29
N SER A 371 -5.61 -21.05 23.46
CA SER A 371 -5.61 -20.32 24.73
C SER A 371 -4.53 -19.23 24.78
N THR A 372 -3.34 -19.53 24.25
CA THR A 372 -2.21 -18.61 24.18
C THR A 372 -2.45 -17.47 23.19
N LEU A 373 -2.94 -17.78 21.98
CA LEU A 373 -3.30 -16.80 20.95
C LEU A 373 -4.32 -15.78 21.47
N THR A 374 -5.33 -16.25 22.20
CA THR A 374 -6.37 -15.38 22.80
C THR A 374 -5.76 -14.37 23.79
N GLN A 375 -4.84 -14.80 24.66
CA GLN A 375 -4.17 -13.90 25.61
C GLN A 375 -3.25 -12.89 24.90
N GLN A 376 -2.53 -13.36 23.88
CA GLN A 376 -1.64 -12.51 23.09
C GLN A 376 -2.43 -11.49 22.26
N ALA A 377 -3.62 -11.85 21.78
CA ALA A 377 -4.49 -10.95 21.04
C ALA A 377 -4.97 -9.79 21.92
N ALA A 378 -5.34 -10.06 23.18
CA ALA A 378 -5.68 -9.01 24.14
C ALA A 378 -4.50 -8.06 24.41
N THR A 379 -3.28 -8.61 24.54
CA THR A 379 -2.07 -7.79 24.72
C THR A 379 -1.76 -6.96 23.48
N CYS A 380 -1.84 -7.57 22.30
CA CYS A 380 -1.67 -6.89 21.02
C CYS A 380 -2.65 -5.72 20.87
N LYS A 381 -3.94 -5.94 21.17
CA LYS A 381 -4.96 -4.88 21.15
C LYS A 381 -4.57 -3.69 22.02
N SER A 382 -4.16 -3.96 23.26
CA SER A 382 -3.75 -2.91 24.20
C SER A 382 -2.53 -2.10 23.69
N LEU A 383 -1.59 -2.76 23.03
CA LEU A 383 -0.44 -2.10 22.41
C LEU A 383 -0.85 -1.25 21.20
N ILE A 384 -1.77 -1.74 20.37
CA ILE A 384 -2.33 -0.98 19.24
C ILE A 384 -3.07 0.26 19.74
N GLU A 385 -3.92 0.13 20.76
CA GLU A 385 -4.63 1.26 21.38
C GLU A 385 -3.65 2.31 21.91
N SER A 386 -2.51 1.88 22.49
CA SER A 386 -1.43 2.78 22.89
C SER A 386 -0.79 3.48 21.68
N CYS A 387 -0.48 2.73 20.62
CA CYS A 387 0.02 3.31 19.36
C CYS A 387 -0.91 4.39 18.82
N GLN A 388 -2.19 4.10 18.69
CA GLN A 388 -3.18 5.02 18.12
C GLN A 388 -3.42 6.24 19.01
N LYS A 389 -3.38 6.06 20.33
CA LYS A 389 -3.54 7.16 21.28
C LYS A 389 -2.37 8.15 21.24
N TYR A 390 -1.14 7.66 21.18
CA TYR A 390 0.06 8.51 21.27
C TYR A 390 0.64 8.87 19.90
N ASN A 391 0.23 8.17 18.85
CA ASN A 391 0.67 8.35 17.47
C ASN A 391 2.19 8.51 17.34
N SER A 392 2.92 7.60 17.98
CA SER A 392 4.38 7.66 18.08
C SER A 392 5.01 6.35 17.63
N ARG A 393 6.11 6.47 16.89
CA ARG A 393 6.97 5.33 16.54
C ARG A 393 7.35 4.48 17.77
N LEU A 394 7.59 5.10 18.92
CA LEU A 394 7.96 4.39 20.16
C LEU A 394 6.84 3.52 20.74
N THR A 395 5.58 3.80 20.40
CA THR A 395 4.43 2.99 20.78
C THR A 395 3.99 2.05 19.65
N CYS A 396 4.11 2.48 18.40
CA CYS A 396 3.64 1.75 17.23
C CYS A 396 4.58 0.63 16.78
N THR A 397 5.90 0.85 16.80
CA THR A 397 6.86 -0.18 16.38
C THR A 397 6.84 -1.39 17.32
N PRO A 398 6.85 -1.25 18.66
CA PRO A 398 6.72 -2.41 19.55
C PRO A 398 5.37 -3.13 19.40
N ALA A 399 4.28 -2.40 19.18
CA ALA A 399 2.97 -2.99 18.90
C ALA A 399 3.04 -3.87 17.63
N ALA A 400 3.61 -3.33 16.55
CA ALA A 400 3.75 -4.06 15.29
C ALA A 400 4.57 -5.34 15.46
N LEU A 401 5.75 -5.24 16.09
CA LEU A 401 6.63 -6.39 16.31
C LEU A 401 5.96 -7.47 17.16
N TYR A 402 5.28 -7.08 18.23
CA TYR A 402 4.57 -8.01 19.10
C TYR A 402 3.41 -8.69 18.36
N CYS A 403 2.52 -7.91 17.75
CA CYS A 403 1.32 -8.42 17.10
C CYS A 403 1.64 -9.39 15.96
N TRP A 404 2.55 -9.01 15.05
CA TRP A 404 2.95 -9.88 13.94
C TRP A 404 3.64 -11.15 14.43
N SER A 405 4.59 -11.05 15.37
CA SER A 405 5.32 -12.22 15.86
C SER A 405 4.43 -13.19 16.62
N ARG A 406 3.64 -12.68 17.57
CA ARG A 406 2.90 -13.53 18.52
C ARG A 406 1.66 -14.16 17.90
N LEU A 407 0.94 -13.42 17.05
CA LEU A 407 -0.33 -13.91 16.50
C LEU A 407 -0.15 -14.73 15.22
N TYR A 408 0.86 -14.44 14.42
CA TYR A 408 1.09 -15.15 13.15
C TYR A 408 2.17 -16.23 13.26
N GLY A 409 3.09 -16.16 14.23
CA GLY A 409 4.16 -17.13 14.42
C GLY A 409 3.69 -18.58 14.47
N PRO A 410 2.73 -18.94 15.35
CA PRO A 410 2.22 -20.32 15.41
C PRO A 410 1.61 -20.79 14.10
N ALA A 411 0.91 -19.91 13.37
CA ALA A 411 0.33 -20.25 12.07
C ALA A 411 1.41 -20.53 11.01
N GLN A 412 2.52 -19.79 11.04
CA GLN A 412 3.65 -20.01 10.13
C GLN A 412 4.32 -21.38 10.34
N GLU A 413 4.37 -21.86 11.58
CA GLU A 413 4.95 -23.16 11.93
C GLU A 413 4.14 -24.36 11.43
N THR A 414 2.87 -24.15 11.05
CA THR A 414 2.02 -25.23 10.50
C THR A 414 2.44 -25.68 9.10
N GLY A 415 3.27 -24.90 8.39
CA GLY A 415 3.62 -25.13 6.98
C GLY A 415 2.46 -24.84 6.01
N LYS A 416 1.37 -24.24 6.49
CA LYS A 416 0.27 -23.77 5.63
C LYS A 416 0.66 -22.47 4.92
N ASN A 417 0.07 -22.26 3.75
CA ASN A 417 0.15 -20.96 3.09
C ASN A 417 -0.83 -20.01 3.80
N LEU A 418 -0.32 -18.96 4.44
CA LEU A 418 -1.18 -18.01 5.17
C LEU A 418 -2.03 -17.13 4.25
N TYR A 419 -1.70 -17.05 2.97
CA TYR A 419 -2.55 -16.42 1.96
C TYR A 419 -3.70 -17.31 1.51
N ASP A 420 -3.62 -18.62 1.72
CA ASP A 420 -4.70 -19.57 1.45
C ASP A 420 -4.47 -20.86 2.24
N VAL A 421 -5.15 -21.00 3.38
CA VAL A 421 -4.88 -22.10 4.33
C VAL A 421 -5.29 -23.49 3.82
N ARG A 422 -5.95 -23.54 2.65
CA ARG A 422 -6.21 -24.78 1.93
C ARG A 422 -4.94 -25.34 1.29
N LYS A 423 -3.93 -24.50 1.05
CA LYS A 423 -2.64 -24.83 0.43
C LYS A 423 -1.55 -24.98 1.50
N THR A 424 -0.50 -25.73 1.17
CA THR A 424 0.76 -25.76 1.93
C THR A 424 1.76 -24.76 1.33
N CYS A 425 2.77 -24.37 2.08
CA CYS A 425 3.85 -23.51 1.60
C CYS A 425 5.20 -24.14 1.90
N ASP A 426 5.91 -24.53 0.85
CA ASP A 426 7.32 -24.88 0.89
C ASP A 426 8.10 -23.73 0.25
N ARG A 427 8.66 -22.83 1.08
CA ARG A 427 9.32 -21.61 0.58
C ARG A 427 10.53 -21.87 -0.31
N GLU A 428 11.14 -23.05 -0.24
CA GLU A 428 12.24 -23.42 -1.15
C GLU A 428 11.72 -23.72 -2.56
N LYS A 429 10.48 -24.21 -2.67
CA LYS A 429 9.86 -24.59 -3.95
C LYS A 429 8.91 -23.54 -4.52
N ASP A 430 8.19 -22.87 -3.63
CA ASP A 430 7.08 -21.96 -3.90
C ASP A 430 7.50 -20.48 -3.78
N GLY A 431 8.75 -20.22 -3.36
CA GLY A 431 9.27 -18.88 -3.14
C GLY A 431 8.80 -18.24 -1.81
N PRO A 432 9.29 -17.03 -1.49
CA PRO A 432 9.04 -16.38 -0.21
C PRO A 432 7.57 -16.03 0.05
N LEU A 433 6.79 -15.84 -1.01
CA LEU A 433 5.36 -15.52 -0.98
C LEU A 433 4.45 -16.74 -1.13
N CYS A 434 5.01 -17.96 -1.12
CA CYS A 434 4.26 -19.21 -1.25
C CYS A 434 3.52 -19.37 -2.59
N TYR A 435 3.94 -18.63 -3.61
CA TYR A 435 3.42 -18.68 -4.98
C TYR A 435 4.58 -18.58 -5.97
N LYS A 436 4.83 -19.67 -6.70
CA LYS A 436 5.92 -19.75 -7.67
C LYS A 436 5.77 -18.77 -8.83
N ASP A 437 4.54 -18.35 -9.11
CA ASP A 437 4.23 -17.34 -10.12
C ASP A 437 5.00 -16.02 -9.93
N MET A 438 5.42 -15.69 -8.71
CA MET A 438 6.24 -14.50 -8.46
C MET A 438 7.60 -14.60 -9.15
N GLU A 439 8.23 -15.78 -9.14
CA GLU A 439 9.48 -16.02 -9.89
C GLU A 439 9.26 -15.95 -11.40
N TYR A 440 8.08 -16.38 -11.87
CA TYR A 440 7.71 -16.30 -13.29
C TYR A 440 7.52 -14.86 -13.74
N ILE A 441 6.89 -14.02 -12.91
CA ILE A 441 6.77 -12.59 -13.15
C ILE A 441 8.16 -11.94 -13.20
N GLU A 442 9.04 -12.24 -12.24
CA GLU A 442 10.40 -11.72 -12.22
C GLU A 442 11.20 -12.16 -13.45
N THR A 443 11.05 -13.40 -13.89
CA THR A 443 11.70 -13.91 -15.11
C THR A 443 11.20 -13.15 -16.34
N LEU A 444 9.89 -12.99 -16.49
CA LEU A 444 9.29 -12.28 -17.62
C LEU A 444 9.72 -10.81 -17.66
N LEU A 445 9.56 -10.10 -16.53
CA LEU A 445 9.81 -8.67 -16.43
C LEU A 445 11.31 -8.33 -16.42
N ASN A 446 12.21 -9.26 -16.14
CA ASN A 446 13.65 -9.03 -16.36
C ASN A 446 14.12 -9.37 -17.79
N THR A 447 13.23 -9.79 -18.69
CA THR A 447 13.60 -10.01 -20.10
C THR A 447 13.93 -8.68 -20.79
N PRO A 448 15.12 -8.50 -21.41
CA PRO A 448 15.55 -7.21 -21.97
C PRO A 448 14.59 -6.61 -23.01
N SER A 449 14.00 -7.45 -23.87
CA SER A 449 13.02 -7.00 -24.87
C SER A 449 11.73 -6.51 -24.23
N ILE A 450 11.26 -7.15 -23.15
CA ILE A 450 10.07 -6.73 -22.39
C ILE A 450 10.36 -5.41 -21.68
N LYS A 451 11.49 -5.29 -20.98
CA LYS A 451 11.90 -4.03 -20.34
C LYS A 451 11.92 -2.87 -21.31
N LYS A 452 12.60 -3.05 -22.46
CA LYS A 452 12.65 -2.03 -23.51
C LYS A 452 11.25 -1.66 -24.02
N ASN A 453 10.39 -2.65 -24.27
CA ASN A 453 9.03 -2.40 -24.74
C ASN A 453 8.18 -1.65 -23.69
N LEU A 454 8.45 -1.85 -22.40
CA LEU A 454 7.79 -1.17 -21.29
C LEU A 454 8.44 0.17 -20.92
N GLY A 455 9.50 0.57 -21.61
CA GLY A 455 10.23 1.80 -21.34
C GLY A 455 10.99 1.76 -20.02
N VAL A 456 11.48 0.58 -19.61
CA VAL A 456 12.23 0.39 -18.37
C VAL A 456 13.74 0.37 -18.66
N PRO A 457 14.55 1.22 -18.02
CA PRO A 457 16.01 1.21 -18.16
C PRO A 457 16.64 -0.16 -17.88
N GLU A 458 17.70 -0.53 -18.61
CA GLU A 458 18.36 -1.83 -18.46
C GLU A 458 18.95 -2.03 -17.05
N SER A 459 19.36 -0.94 -16.41
CA SER A 459 19.88 -0.87 -15.04
C SER A 459 18.86 -1.29 -13.95
N VAL A 460 17.56 -1.08 -14.18
CA VAL A 460 16.52 -1.34 -13.17
C VAL A 460 16.15 -2.83 -13.13
N LYS A 461 16.53 -3.54 -12.07
CA LYS A 461 16.16 -4.96 -11.90
C LYS A 461 14.79 -5.09 -11.23
N PHE A 462 13.86 -5.79 -11.88
CA PHE A 462 12.55 -6.05 -11.29
C PHE A 462 12.64 -7.08 -10.17
N GLN A 463 11.93 -6.82 -9.08
CA GLN A 463 11.66 -7.75 -7.98
C GLN A 463 10.19 -7.66 -7.58
N SER A 464 9.55 -8.79 -7.26
CA SER A 464 8.12 -8.79 -6.91
C SER A 464 7.83 -7.99 -5.64
N CYS A 465 8.72 -8.09 -4.64
CA CYS A 465 8.66 -7.28 -3.43
C CYS A 465 10.05 -6.85 -2.96
N ASN A 466 10.16 -5.60 -2.50
CA ASN A 466 11.34 -5.06 -1.86
C ASN A 466 11.20 -5.17 -0.33
N MET A 467 11.92 -6.10 0.28
CA MET A 467 11.85 -6.34 1.72
C MET A 467 12.51 -5.26 2.58
N ASN A 468 13.37 -4.42 2.00
CA ASN A 468 13.94 -3.26 2.70
C ASN A 468 12.86 -2.21 2.95
N ILE A 469 12.01 -1.93 1.95
CA ILE A 469 10.83 -1.08 2.10
C ILE A 469 9.88 -1.68 3.13
N ASN A 470 9.63 -2.99 3.06
CA ASN A 470 8.80 -3.67 4.04
C ASN A 470 9.30 -3.46 5.48
N GLN A 471 10.60 -3.62 5.70
CA GLN A 471 11.22 -3.41 7.00
C GLN A 471 11.19 -1.93 7.43
N ALA A 472 11.40 -0.99 6.52
CA ALA A 472 11.34 0.44 6.82
C ALA A 472 9.95 0.84 7.35
N PHE A 473 8.87 0.41 6.67
CA PHE A 473 7.49 0.65 7.10
C PHE A 473 7.18 -0.02 8.45
N LEU A 474 7.61 -1.27 8.65
CA LEU A 474 7.46 -1.97 9.91
C LEU A 474 8.13 -1.20 11.06
N LEU A 475 9.34 -0.68 10.83
CA LEU A 475 10.11 0.05 11.83
C LEU A 475 9.57 1.46 12.10
N GLN A 476 8.68 1.99 11.26
CA GLN A 476 7.87 3.17 11.55
C GLN A 476 6.58 2.84 12.33
N GLY A 477 6.22 1.56 12.45
CA GLY A 477 4.96 1.15 13.06
C GLY A 477 3.74 1.50 12.20
N ASP A 478 3.93 1.74 10.90
CA ASP A 478 2.91 2.27 9.98
C ASP A 478 1.64 1.40 9.98
N SER A 479 1.81 0.07 10.07
CA SER A 479 0.73 -0.93 10.09
C SER A 479 -0.18 -0.91 11.33
N MET A 480 0.18 -0.14 12.37
CA MET A 480 -0.56 -0.10 13.64
C MET A 480 -1.49 1.14 13.75
N HIS A 481 -1.40 2.06 12.79
CA HIS A 481 -2.32 3.19 12.71
C HIS A 481 -3.69 2.73 12.18
N ASP A 482 -4.75 3.41 12.61
CA ASP A 482 -6.10 3.16 12.11
C ASP A 482 -6.36 3.96 10.84
N SER A 483 -6.00 3.39 9.69
CA SER A 483 -6.23 4.04 8.40
C SER A 483 -7.72 4.09 8.04
N ALA A 484 -8.54 3.14 8.52
CA ALA A 484 -9.98 3.12 8.27
C ALA A 484 -10.69 4.37 8.84
N ALA A 485 -10.15 4.97 9.90
CA ALA A 485 -10.65 6.22 10.48
C ALA A 485 -10.61 7.42 9.50
N LEU A 486 -9.91 7.30 8.37
CA LEU A 486 -9.88 8.32 7.32
C LEU A 486 -11.07 8.25 6.34
N LEU A 487 -11.86 7.18 6.38
CA LEU A 487 -12.94 6.93 5.42
C LEU A 487 -14.29 7.58 5.73
N PRO A 488 -14.73 7.78 7.00
CA PRO A 488 -16.07 8.27 7.29
C PRO A 488 -16.43 9.59 6.59
N GLU A 489 -15.54 10.58 6.63
CA GLU A 489 -15.79 11.89 6.02
C GLU A 489 -16.04 11.76 4.50
N LEU A 490 -15.31 10.86 3.83
CA LEU A 490 -15.46 10.60 2.39
C LEU A 490 -16.79 9.92 2.09
N ILE A 491 -17.20 8.98 2.95
CA ILE A 491 -18.46 8.23 2.82
C ILE A 491 -19.67 9.17 2.97
N GLU A 492 -19.63 10.10 3.93
CA GLU A 492 -20.69 11.11 4.10
C GLU A 492 -20.82 12.02 2.86
N ASP A 493 -19.71 12.23 2.15
CA ASP A 493 -19.65 12.97 0.90
C ASP A 493 -19.92 12.11 -0.36
N ASN A 494 -20.54 10.94 -0.18
CA ASN A 494 -20.98 10.00 -1.22
C ASN A 494 -19.88 9.21 -1.95
N ILE A 495 -18.65 9.20 -1.44
CA ILE A 495 -17.62 8.28 -1.94
C ILE A 495 -17.92 6.89 -1.38
N ARG A 496 -18.19 5.92 -2.25
CA ARG A 496 -18.61 4.58 -1.81
C ARG A 496 -17.39 3.73 -1.41
N VAL A 497 -17.51 2.93 -0.36
CA VAL A 497 -16.45 2.03 0.11
C VAL A 497 -16.90 0.57 0.00
N LEU A 498 -16.11 -0.24 -0.70
CA LEU A 498 -16.29 -1.68 -0.79
C LEU A 498 -15.08 -2.40 -0.21
N ILE A 499 -15.32 -3.21 0.81
CA ILE A 499 -14.35 -4.15 1.38
C ILE A 499 -14.73 -5.54 0.92
N TYR A 500 -13.79 -6.30 0.37
CA TYR A 500 -14.01 -7.71 0.06
C TYR A 500 -12.89 -8.55 0.64
N ALA A 501 -13.21 -9.75 1.11
CA ALA A 501 -12.22 -10.64 1.70
C ALA A 501 -12.50 -12.10 1.36
N GLY A 502 -11.48 -12.79 0.87
CA GLY A 502 -11.52 -14.24 0.67
C GLY A 502 -11.66 -15.01 1.98
N GLU A 503 -12.56 -15.99 1.99
CA GLU A 503 -12.89 -16.80 3.16
C GLU A 503 -11.72 -17.63 3.71
N ALA A 504 -10.77 -18.01 2.85
CA ALA A 504 -9.62 -18.87 3.18
C ALA A 504 -8.32 -18.10 3.48
N ASP A 505 -8.35 -16.77 3.46
CA ASP A 505 -7.20 -15.93 3.80
C ASP A 505 -7.01 -15.84 5.32
N PHE A 506 -5.81 -16.19 5.80
CA PHE A 506 -5.43 -16.00 7.19
C PHE A 506 -4.78 -14.62 7.43
N MET A 507 -4.00 -14.13 6.46
CA MET A 507 -3.21 -12.91 6.61
C MET A 507 -4.06 -11.69 6.94
N CYS A 508 -5.14 -11.49 6.20
CA CYS A 508 -6.09 -10.39 6.38
C CYS A 508 -7.52 -10.93 6.38
N ASN A 509 -7.76 -11.85 7.32
CA ASN A 509 -8.97 -12.66 7.36
C ASN A 509 -10.27 -11.84 7.31
N TYR A 510 -11.30 -12.47 6.74
CA TYR A 510 -12.60 -11.83 6.51
C TYR A 510 -13.33 -11.44 7.80
N MET A 511 -13.06 -12.12 8.93
CA MET A 511 -13.71 -11.84 10.22
C MET A 511 -13.26 -10.47 10.74
N GLY A 512 -11.95 -10.22 10.75
CA GLY A 512 -11.40 -8.92 11.14
C GLY A 512 -11.84 -7.80 10.20
N ASN A 513 -11.91 -8.07 8.89
CA ASN A 513 -12.39 -7.09 7.90
C ASN A 513 -13.88 -6.76 8.06
N LEU A 514 -14.71 -7.74 8.41
CA LEU A 514 -16.11 -7.51 8.74
C LEU A 514 -16.26 -6.73 10.04
N GLU A 515 -15.52 -7.11 11.08
CA GLU A 515 -15.63 -6.54 12.42
C GLU A 515 -15.38 -5.03 12.42
N TRP A 516 -14.32 -4.54 11.77
CA TRP A 516 -14.08 -3.09 11.74
C TRP A 516 -15.16 -2.34 10.95
N MET A 517 -15.70 -2.92 9.87
CA MET A 517 -16.81 -2.33 9.12
C MET A 517 -18.09 -2.24 9.95
N GLN A 518 -18.33 -3.19 10.86
CA GLN A 518 -19.44 -3.14 11.82
C GLN A 518 -19.27 -2.10 12.93
N ASN A 519 -18.08 -1.49 13.02
CA ASN A 519 -17.73 -0.45 13.98
C ASN A 519 -17.32 0.88 13.29
N LEU A 520 -17.45 0.99 11.96
CA LEU A 520 -17.12 2.21 11.23
C LEU A 520 -18.24 3.25 11.39
N GLU A 521 -18.00 4.26 12.21
CA GLU A 521 -18.98 5.31 12.52
C GLU A 521 -19.31 6.16 11.27
N THR A 522 -20.44 5.84 10.63
CA THR A 522 -21.02 6.56 9.48
C THR A 522 -22.53 6.62 9.61
N SER A 523 -23.19 7.49 8.83
CA SER A 523 -24.65 7.54 8.72
C SER A 523 -25.29 6.25 8.18
N TYR A 524 -24.48 5.35 7.61
CA TYR A 524 -24.91 4.06 7.07
C TYR A 524 -24.67 2.88 8.03
N LEU A 525 -24.08 3.11 9.22
CA LEU A 525 -23.71 2.05 10.16
C LEU A 525 -24.90 1.19 10.59
N ASP A 526 -26.02 1.83 10.95
CA ASP A 526 -27.24 1.13 11.36
C ASP A 526 -27.81 0.28 10.22
N ASP A 527 -27.81 0.79 8.99
CA ASP A 527 -28.27 0.02 7.81
C ASP A 527 -27.35 -1.17 7.54
N PHE A 528 -26.03 -0.97 7.65
CA PHE A 528 -25.06 -2.04 7.49
C PHE A 528 -25.22 -3.13 8.56
N ASN A 529 -25.36 -2.77 9.84
CA ASN A 529 -25.46 -3.71 10.96
C ASN A 529 -26.83 -4.39 11.05
N ASN A 530 -27.91 -3.70 10.71
CA ASN A 530 -29.25 -4.30 10.61
C ASN A 530 -29.41 -5.12 9.32
N GLY A 531 -28.58 -4.87 8.31
CA GLY A 531 -28.52 -5.62 7.07
C GLY A 531 -28.10 -7.08 7.29
N THR A 532 -29.01 -8.00 6.96
CA THR A 532 -28.65 -9.43 6.89
C THR A 532 -27.75 -9.69 5.68
N ALA A 533 -26.68 -10.47 5.87
CA ALA A 533 -25.82 -10.89 4.79
C ALA A 533 -26.63 -11.68 3.76
N LYS A 534 -26.58 -11.27 2.49
CA LYS A 534 -27.31 -11.88 1.38
C LYS A 534 -26.37 -12.75 0.56
N VAL A 535 -26.88 -13.90 0.15
CA VAL A 535 -26.13 -14.81 -0.72
C VAL A 535 -25.96 -14.18 -2.09
N TRP A 536 -24.71 -14.03 -2.53
CA TRP A 536 -24.36 -13.61 -3.88
C TRP A 536 -24.05 -14.83 -4.74
N THR A 537 -24.58 -14.83 -5.96
CA THR A 537 -24.41 -15.91 -6.93
C THR A 537 -23.88 -15.41 -8.26
N VAL A 538 -22.98 -16.19 -8.85
CA VAL A 538 -22.40 -15.96 -10.17
C VAL A 538 -22.55 -17.26 -10.96
N ASP A 539 -23.14 -17.19 -12.15
CA ASP A 539 -23.43 -18.34 -13.02
C ASP A 539 -24.15 -19.50 -12.29
N GLY A 540 -25.08 -19.15 -11.41
CA GLY A 540 -25.87 -20.12 -10.63
C GLY A 540 -25.12 -20.79 -9.48
N LYS A 541 -23.87 -20.40 -9.20
CA LYS A 541 -23.07 -20.90 -8.06
C LYS A 541 -23.00 -19.85 -6.96
N LYS A 542 -22.96 -20.31 -5.70
CA LYS A 542 -22.73 -19.43 -4.54
C LYS A 542 -21.30 -18.89 -4.61
N ALA A 543 -21.15 -17.60 -4.82
CA ALA A 543 -19.85 -16.92 -4.93
C ALA A 543 -19.44 -16.28 -3.58
N GLY A 544 -20.41 -15.85 -2.79
CA GLY A 544 -20.13 -15.09 -1.59
C GLY A 544 -21.36 -14.71 -0.78
N GLU A 545 -21.12 -13.84 0.19
CA GLU A 545 -22.15 -13.18 0.99
C GLU A 545 -21.86 -11.69 1.03
N VAL A 546 -22.91 -10.88 0.84
CA VAL A 546 -22.84 -9.43 0.76
C VAL A 546 -23.61 -8.83 1.93
N ARG A 547 -22.97 -7.94 2.67
CA ARG A 547 -23.62 -7.02 3.61
C ARG A 547 -23.39 -5.60 3.12
N LYS A 548 -24.41 -4.73 3.18
CA LYS A 548 -24.27 -3.34 2.75
C LYS A 548 -25.12 -2.40 3.58
N GLY A 549 -24.70 -1.14 3.66
CA GLY A 549 -25.49 0.01 4.09
C GLY A 549 -25.57 1.03 2.95
N GLY A 550 -26.70 1.72 2.82
CA GLY A 550 -26.97 2.71 1.78
C GLY A 550 -27.61 2.14 0.51
N HIS A 551 -27.67 2.96 -0.53
CA HIS A 551 -28.44 2.69 -1.76
C HIS A 551 -27.61 1.99 -2.85
N GLY A 552 -28.29 1.46 -3.88
CA GLY A 552 -27.62 0.81 -5.02
C GLY A 552 -26.79 -0.41 -4.60
N ALA A 553 -25.50 -0.40 -4.95
CA ALA A 553 -24.53 -1.39 -4.50
C ALA A 553 -24.16 -1.26 -3.00
N GLY A 554 -24.45 -0.11 -2.39
CA GLY A 554 -24.07 0.27 -1.03
C GLY A 554 -23.17 1.51 -1.04
N ASN A 555 -23.37 2.39 -0.06
CA ASN A 555 -22.39 3.43 0.29
C ASN A 555 -21.23 2.81 1.07
N VAL A 556 -21.54 1.81 1.90
CA VAL A 556 -20.57 0.91 2.53
C VAL A 556 -21.00 -0.52 2.24
N ALA A 557 -20.08 -1.35 1.73
CA ALA A 557 -20.36 -2.75 1.41
C ALA A 557 -19.22 -3.65 1.85
N PHE A 558 -19.58 -4.84 2.33
CA PHE A 558 -18.66 -5.92 2.65
C PHE A 558 -19.04 -7.18 1.86
N VAL A 559 -18.06 -7.81 1.24
CA VAL A 559 -18.23 -9.08 0.51
C VAL A 559 -17.29 -10.13 1.08
N ARG A 560 -17.86 -11.18 1.69
CA ARG A 560 -17.15 -12.42 1.96
C ARG A 560 -17.15 -13.26 0.69
N VAL A 561 -15.98 -13.50 0.11
CA VAL A 561 -15.84 -14.29 -1.12
C VAL A 561 -15.52 -15.73 -0.74
N LEU A 562 -16.43 -16.65 -1.04
CA LEU A 562 -16.25 -18.07 -0.69
C LEU A 562 -15.14 -18.68 -1.53
N GLU A 563 -14.43 -19.65 -0.94
CA GLU A 563 -13.41 -20.45 -1.64
C GLU A 563 -12.31 -19.60 -2.31
N ALA A 564 -12.02 -18.42 -1.76
CA ALA A 564 -10.92 -17.54 -2.16
C ALA A 564 -9.96 -17.31 -0.99
N GLY A 565 -8.66 -17.26 -1.27
CA GLY A 565 -7.63 -16.81 -0.33
C GLY A 565 -7.42 -15.29 -0.41
N HIS A 566 -6.17 -14.87 -0.23
CA HIS A 566 -5.76 -13.47 -0.14
C HIS A 566 -5.94 -12.74 -1.47
N MET A 567 -5.45 -13.33 -2.57
CA MET A 567 -5.60 -12.81 -3.92
C MET A 567 -6.93 -13.29 -4.52
N VAL A 568 -8.04 -12.68 -4.11
CA VAL A 568 -9.39 -13.08 -4.54
C VAL A 568 -9.54 -13.23 -6.06
N PRO A 569 -9.03 -12.31 -6.92
CA PRO A 569 -9.15 -12.45 -8.37
C PRO A 569 -8.33 -13.62 -8.95
N TYR A 570 -7.30 -14.08 -8.25
CA TYR A 570 -6.57 -15.29 -8.62
C TYR A 570 -7.41 -16.55 -8.38
N ASP A 571 -7.97 -16.71 -7.18
CA ASP A 571 -8.70 -17.94 -6.78
C ASP A 571 -10.13 -18.01 -7.33
N GLN A 572 -10.84 -16.87 -7.42
CA GLN A 572 -12.23 -16.77 -7.89
C GLN A 572 -12.40 -15.70 -8.99
N PRO A 573 -11.76 -15.87 -10.16
CA PRO A 573 -11.70 -14.82 -11.19
C PRO A 573 -13.07 -14.37 -11.72
N ALA A 574 -13.99 -15.32 -11.99
CA ALA A 574 -15.33 -15.00 -12.47
C ALA A 574 -16.16 -14.23 -11.44
N ALA A 575 -16.03 -14.58 -10.15
CA ALA A 575 -16.68 -13.85 -9.07
C ALA A 575 -16.08 -12.45 -8.93
N ALA A 576 -14.75 -12.33 -8.93
CA ALA A 576 -14.07 -11.04 -8.85
C ALA A 576 -14.47 -10.10 -10.00
N GLU A 577 -14.60 -10.61 -11.22
CA GLU A 577 -15.08 -9.85 -12.38
C GLU A 577 -16.55 -9.40 -12.22
N ASP A 578 -17.46 -10.28 -11.79
CA ASP A 578 -18.86 -9.90 -11.56
C ASP A 578 -18.99 -8.84 -10.46
N MET A 579 -18.21 -8.97 -9.38
CA MET A 579 -18.16 -8.02 -8.26
C MET A 579 -17.73 -6.62 -8.72
N ILE A 580 -16.57 -6.50 -9.37
CA ILE A 580 -16.07 -5.19 -9.83
C ILE A 580 -17.04 -4.55 -10.83
N ASN A 581 -17.57 -5.32 -11.77
CA ASN A 581 -18.47 -4.81 -12.80
C ASN A 581 -19.80 -4.30 -12.23
N ARG A 582 -20.36 -4.99 -11.22
CA ARG A 582 -21.57 -4.52 -10.53
C ARG A 582 -21.29 -3.31 -9.65
N TRP A 583 -20.18 -3.33 -8.92
CA TRP A 583 -19.79 -2.24 -8.04
C TRP A 583 -19.58 -0.93 -8.79
N LEU A 584 -18.80 -0.96 -9.88
CA LEU A 584 -18.55 0.20 -10.73
C LEU A 584 -19.83 0.73 -11.38
N ALA A 585 -20.75 -0.17 -11.75
CA ALA A 585 -22.06 0.21 -12.28
C ALA A 585 -23.09 0.63 -11.20
N ASN A 586 -22.69 0.68 -9.92
CA ASN A 586 -23.56 0.88 -8.76
C ASN A 586 -24.81 -0.02 -8.74
N LYS A 587 -24.64 -1.27 -9.17
CA LYS A 587 -25.69 -2.30 -9.18
C LYS A 587 -25.61 -3.18 -7.93
N PRO A 588 -26.74 -3.68 -7.41
CA PRO A 588 -26.74 -4.63 -6.30
C PRO A 588 -25.83 -5.84 -6.57
N LEU A 589 -24.97 -6.14 -5.59
CA LEU A 589 -24.07 -7.28 -5.63
C LEU A 589 -24.81 -8.61 -5.37
N ALA A 590 -25.82 -8.61 -4.50
CA ALA A 590 -26.64 -9.78 -4.14
C ALA A 590 -28.15 -9.54 -4.30
#